data_AF-A0A7W1TI54-F1
#
_entry.id   AF-A0A7W1TI54-F1
#
_cell.length_a   1.000
_cell.length_b   1.000
_cell.length_c   1.000
_cell.angle_alpha   90.00
_cell.angle_beta   90.00
_cell.angle_gamma   90.00
#
_symmetry.space_group_name_H-M   'P 1'
#
loop_
_entity.id
_entity.type
_entity.pdbx_description
1 polymer ?
#
loop_
_entity_poly.entity_id
_entity_poly.type
_entity_poly.pdbx_seq_one_letter_code
_entity_poly.pdbx_strand_id
1 'polypeptide(L)'
;MTCVLVPNIVRWRFMGTSTTIERFIGSDRGLRRNTFGRLWWRTYLLQQPHLEHPYQLFNLLTEDDLVQVTERTGIAASSNLATAFCTAFLRAAQQHEALSRRTLLREAIKRLQRLLAMLSFTALDRITLDQTLDTVFAQTAQALIASTE
;
A
#
# COMPACT_ATOMS: atom_id res chain seq x y z
N MET A 1 -14.75 5.39 14.88
CA MET A 1 -14.80 4.04 14.29
C MET A 1 -14.39 2.99 15.31
N THR A 2 -15.42 2.33 15.86
CA THR A 2 -15.53 0.90 16.23
C THR A 2 -14.73 0.26 17.38
N CYS A 3 -13.61 0.79 17.88
CA CYS A 3 -12.87 0.10 18.96
C CYS A 3 -13.61 0.04 20.32
N VAL A 4 -14.65 0.85 20.51
CA VAL A 4 -15.50 0.82 21.71
C VAL A 4 -16.42 -0.41 21.73
N LEU A 5 -16.83 -0.91 20.56
CA LEU A 5 -17.80 -2.01 20.45
C LEU A 5 -17.14 -3.40 20.56
N VAL A 6 -15.92 -3.55 20.03
CA VAL A 6 -15.22 -4.84 19.94
C VAL A 6 -13.73 -4.74 20.32
N PRO A 7 -13.39 -4.24 21.52
CA PRO A 7 -12.00 -4.08 21.97
C PRO A 7 -11.27 -5.42 22.16
N ASN A 8 -12.01 -6.50 22.43
CA ASN A 8 -11.49 -7.86 22.54
C ASN A 8 -10.85 -8.35 21.24
N ILE A 9 -11.41 -8.00 20.07
CA ILE A 9 -10.85 -8.35 18.75
C ILE A 9 -9.50 -7.66 18.56
N VAL A 10 -9.41 -6.39 18.97
CA VAL A 10 -8.15 -5.64 18.91
C VAL A 10 -7.08 -6.31 19.78
N ARG A 11 -7.41 -6.66 21.03
CA ARG A 11 -6.49 -7.38 21.92
C ARG A 11 -6.07 -8.75 21.38
N TRP A 12 -7.01 -9.51 20.81
CA TRP A 12 -6.72 -10.81 20.21
C TRP A 12 -5.70 -10.69 19.07
N ARG A 13 -5.88 -9.70 18.18
CA ARG A 13 -4.99 -9.48 17.03
C ARG A 13 -3.54 -9.14 17.45
N PHE A 14 -3.34 -8.41 18.55
CA PHE A 14 -2.02 -7.92 18.99
C PHE A 14 -1.47 -8.62 20.23
N MET A 15 -1.92 -9.85 20.51
CA MET A 15 -1.39 -10.71 21.56
C MET A 15 -1.51 -10.12 22.99
N GLY A 16 -2.68 -9.58 23.33
CA GLY A 16 -3.09 -9.40 24.74
C GLY A 16 -2.65 -8.08 25.39
N THR A 17 -2.12 -8.15 26.61
CA THR A 17 -1.94 -6.99 27.52
C THR A 17 -0.93 -5.95 27.04
N SER A 18 -0.06 -6.29 26.09
CA SER A 18 0.91 -5.39 25.46
C SER A 18 0.31 -4.53 24.33
N THR A 19 -0.99 -4.67 24.04
CA THR A 19 -1.65 -3.88 22.99
C THR A 19 -1.65 -2.39 23.37
N THR A 20 -0.95 -1.57 22.57
CA THR A 20 -0.83 -0.14 22.85
C THR A 20 -2.15 0.60 22.66
N ILE A 21 -2.34 1.71 23.38
CA ILE A 21 -3.60 2.46 23.38
C ILE A 21 -3.94 2.98 21.97
N GLU A 22 -2.94 3.30 21.15
CA GLU A 22 -3.11 3.81 19.79
C GLU A 22 -3.76 2.78 18.86
N ARG A 23 -3.65 1.48 19.16
CA ARG A 23 -4.35 0.43 18.40
C ARG A 23 -5.86 0.51 18.61
N PHE A 24 -6.31 0.94 19.79
CA PHE A 24 -7.71 1.13 20.09
C PHE A 24 -8.23 2.49 19.60
N ILE A 25 -7.63 3.59 20.04
CA ILE A 25 -8.20 4.93 19.81
C ILE A 25 -7.61 5.65 18.61
N GLY A 26 -6.47 5.18 18.07
CA GLY A 26 -5.69 5.87 17.05
C GLY A 26 -4.57 6.70 17.68
N SER A 27 -3.75 7.34 16.86
CA SER A 27 -2.70 8.25 17.34
C SER A 27 -3.09 9.71 17.09
N ASP A 28 -2.28 10.63 17.62
CA ASP A 28 -2.23 12.07 17.30
C ASP A 28 -2.47 12.42 15.82
N ARG A 29 -2.03 11.56 14.89
CA ARG A 29 -2.19 11.72 13.43
C ARG A 29 -3.53 11.19 12.89
N GLY A 30 -4.52 11.01 13.75
CA GLY A 30 -5.94 10.82 13.41
C GLY A 30 -6.50 9.39 13.60
N LEU A 31 -7.83 9.30 13.63
CA LEU A 31 -8.59 8.05 13.84
C LEU A 31 -8.36 6.96 12.77
N ARG A 32 -7.76 7.30 11.62
CA ARG A 32 -7.47 6.33 10.54
C ARG A 32 -6.43 5.27 10.94
N ARG A 33 -5.70 5.49 12.04
CA ARG A 33 -4.56 4.65 12.45
C ARG A 33 -4.87 3.62 13.53
N ASN A 34 -6.10 3.60 14.07
CA ASN A 34 -6.55 2.51 14.94
C ASN A 34 -6.73 1.21 14.12
N THR A 35 -6.92 0.08 14.79
CA THR A 35 -6.98 -1.24 14.13
C THR A 35 -8.06 -1.31 13.04
N PHE A 36 -9.28 -0.91 13.33
CA PHE A 36 -10.38 -0.97 12.36
C PHE A 36 -10.24 0.07 11.26
N GLY A 37 -9.72 1.25 11.56
CA GLY A 37 -9.43 2.28 10.57
C GLY A 37 -8.38 1.82 9.56
N ARG A 38 -7.31 1.18 10.03
CA ARG A 38 -6.29 0.57 9.15
C ARG A 38 -6.90 -0.51 8.26
N LEU A 39 -7.69 -1.42 8.84
CA LEU A 39 -8.35 -2.49 8.08
C LEU A 39 -9.32 -1.91 7.04
N TRP A 40 -10.17 -0.97 7.42
CA TRP A 40 -11.10 -0.29 6.53
C TRP A 40 -10.40 0.41 5.37
N TRP A 41 -9.36 1.21 5.63
CA TRP A 41 -8.65 1.92 4.57
C TRP A 41 -7.94 0.98 3.60
N ARG A 42 -7.37 -0.13 4.10
CA ARG A 42 -6.73 -1.14 3.24
C ARG A 42 -7.74 -1.80 2.31
N THR A 43 -8.89 -2.22 2.84
CA THR A 43 -9.92 -2.85 2.03
C THR A 43 -10.54 -1.85 1.07
N TYR A 44 -10.90 -0.65 1.53
CA TYR A 44 -11.50 0.39 0.71
C TYR A 44 -10.60 0.83 -0.46
N LEU A 45 -9.29 0.98 -0.24
CA LEU A 45 -8.38 1.43 -1.30
C LEU A 45 -8.11 0.38 -2.36
N LEU A 46 -8.05 -0.90 -1.97
CA LEU A 46 -7.61 -2.00 -2.83
C LEU A 46 -8.76 -2.89 -3.33
N GLN A 47 -10.00 -2.59 -2.97
CA GLN A 47 -11.16 -3.32 -3.44
C GLN A 47 -11.35 -3.11 -4.95
N GLN A 48 -11.54 -4.22 -5.66
CA GLN A 48 -11.86 -4.24 -7.08
C GLN A 48 -13.27 -4.82 -7.27
N PRO A 49 -14.33 -4.01 -7.11
CA PRO A 49 -15.71 -4.50 -6.99
C PRO A 49 -16.22 -5.22 -8.26
N HIS A 50 -15.56 -5.02 -9.40
CA HIS A 50 -15.94 -5.63 -10.68
C HIS A 50 -15.35 -7.03 -10.89
N LEU A 51 -14.48 -7.51 -10.00
CA LEU A 51 -13.90 -8.86 -10.08
C LEU A 51 -14.71 -9.86 -9.24
N GLU A 52 -14.67 -11.14 -9.62
CA GLU A 52 -15.27 -12.25 -8.84
C GLU A 52 -14.71 -12.33 -7.41
N HIS A 53 -13.44 -11.95 -7.23
CA HIS A 53 -12.77 -11.87 -5.94
C HIS A 53 -12.30 -10.43 -5.65
N PRO A 54 -13.17 -9.54 -5.12
CA PRO A 54 -12.89 -8.11 -4.99
C PRO A 54 -11.68 -7.75 -4.12
N TYR A 55 -11.27 -8.66 -3.23
CA TYR A 55 -10.17 -8.46 -2.29
C TYR A 55 -8.93 -9.30 -2.63
N GLN A 56 -8.85 -9.89 -3.82
CA GLN A 56 -7.71 -10.74 -4.21
C GLN A 56 -6.37 -10.01 -4.09
N LEU A 57 -6.32 -8.73 -4.46
CA LEU A 57 -5.10 -7.92 -4.36
C LEU A 57 -4.60 -7.76 -2.92
N PHE A 58 -5.52 -7.68 -1.96
CA PHE A 58 -5.19 -7.61 -0.54
C PHE A 58 -4.50 -8.90 -0.05
N ASN A 59 -4.92 -10.07 -0.54
CA ASN A 59 -4.35 -11.36 -0.14
C ASN A 59 -2.91 -11.59 -0.65
N LEU A 60 -2.48 -10.84 -1.66
CA LEU A 60 -1.14 -10.94 -2.24
C LEU A 60 -0.11 -10.00 -1.58
N LEU A 61 -0.57 -9.09 -0.72
CA LEU A 61 0.26 -8.08 -0.07
C LEU A 61 0.53 -8.46 1.38
N THR A 62 1.77 -8.24 1.83
CA THR A 62 2.11 -8.41 3.24
C THR A 62 1.63 -7.23 4.08
N GLU A 63 1.59 -7.39 5.41
CA GLU A 63 1.27 -6.29 6.33
C GLU A 63 2.20 -5.09 6.13
N ASP A 64 3.50 -5.34 5.90
CA ASP A 64 4.51 -4.32 5.64
C ASP A 64 4.27 -3.60 4.31
N ASP A 65 3.92 -4.34 3.24
CA ASP A 65 3.60 -3.75 1.93
C ASP A 65 2.41 -2.78 2.08
N LEU A 66 1.36 -3.23 2.77
CA LEU A 66 0.15 -2.44 3.01
C LEU A 66 0.44 -1.19 3.84
N VAL A 67 1.31 -1.27 4.85
CA VAL A 67 1.73 -0.10 5.63
C VAL A 67 2.46 0.92 4.75
N GLN A 68 3.38 0.47 3.90
CA GLN A 68 4.12 1.37 3.01
C GLN A 68 3.22 2.09 2.01
N VAL A 69 2.15 1.46 1.54
CA VAL A 69 1.20 2.08 0.60
C VAL A 69 0.19 2.98 1.32
N THR A 70 -0.48 2.46 2.35
CA THR A 70 -1.62 3.16 2.99
C THR A 70 -1.22 4.33 3.89
N GLU A 71 0.02 4.37 4.38
CA GLU A 71 0.51 5.50 5.18
C GLU A 71 1.07 6.65 4.33
N ARG A 72 1.04 6.55 2.99
CA ARG A 72 1.53 7.59 2.07
C ARG A 72 0.35 8.32 1.45
N THR A 73 0.13 9.57 1.87
CA THR A 73 -1.01 10.40 1.45
C THR A 73 -1.13 10.54 -0.07
N GLY A 74 -0.01 10.67 -0.79
CA GLY A 74 -0.05 10.79 -2.25
C GLY A 74 -0.60 9.55 -2.98
N ILE A 75 -0.29 8.35 -2.48
CA ILE A 75 -0.75 7.08 -3.09
C ILE A 75 -2.15 6.73 -2.57
N ALA A 76 -2.35 6.84 -1.26
CA ALA A 76 -3.61 6.51 -0.59
C ALA A 76 -4.74 7.53 -0.84
N ALA A 77 -4.48 8.62 -1.57
CA ALA A 77 -5.50 9.60 -1.95
C ALA A 77 -6.48 9.08 -3.02
N SER A 78 -6.08 8.07 -3.81
CA SER A 78 -6.90 7.53 -4.89
C SER A 78 -6.86 6.00 -4.88
N SER A 79 -8.02 5.36 -4.84
CA SER A 79 -8.13 3.89 -4.95
C SER A 79 -7.61 3.39 -6.29
N ASN A 80 -7.84 4.14 -7.38
CA ASN A 80 -7.32 3.77 -8.71
C ASN A 80 -5.77 3.75 -8.71
N LEU A 81 -5.14 4.80 -8.18
CA LEU A 81 -3.68 4.87 -8.07
C LEU A 81 -3.13 3.78 -7.13
N ALA A 82 -3.74 3.59 -5.96
CA ALA A 82 -3.31 2.58 -5.00
C ALA A 82 -3.39 1.15 -5.59
N THR A 83 -4.49 0.83 -6.27
CA THR A 83 -4.72 -0.48 -6.91
C THR A 83 -3.73 -0.71 -8.04
N ALA A 84 -3.57 0.27 -8.94
CA ALA A 84 -2.62 0.18 -10.05
C ALA A 84 -1.17 0.04 -9.53
N PHE A 85 -0.81 0.81 -8.50
CA PHE A 85 0.52 0.77 -7.88
C PHE A 85 0.82 -0.60 -7.25
N CYS A 86 -0.10 -1.14 -6.45
CA CYS A 86 0.04 -2.47 -5.86
C CYS A 86 0.12 -3.56 -6.93
N THR A 87 -0.63 -3.43 -8.02
CA THR A 87 -0.60 -4.40 -9.14
C THR A 87 0.75 -4.36 -9.87
N ALA A 88 1.28 -3.17 -10.16
CA ALA A 88 2.60 -3.02 -10.76
C ALA A 88 3.72 -3.52 -9.83
N PHE A 89 3.61 -3.25 -8.52
CA PHE A 89 4.54 -3.76 -7.52
C PHE A 89 4.60 -5.29 -7.51
N LEU A 90 3.45 -5.97 -7.48
CA LEU A 90 3.42 -7.42 -7.44
C LEU A 90 4.03 -8.04 -8.71
N ARG A 91 3.75 -7.47 -9.88
CA ARG A 91 4.37 -7.88 -11.15
C ARG A 91 5.89 -7.70 -11.10
N ALA A 92 6.38 -6.55 -10.64
CA ALA A 92 7.82 -6.29 -10.57
C ALA A 92 8.53 -7.17 -9.53
N ALA A 93 7.88 -7.42 -8.38
CA ALA A 93 8.40 -8.31 -7.35
C ALA A 93 8.50 -9.77 -7.83
N GLN A 94 7.56 -10.20 -8.70
CA GLN A 94 7.62 -11.51 -9.35
C GLN A 94 8.69 -11.56 -10.46
N GLN A 95 8.88 -10.48 -11.21
CA GLN A 95 9.92 -10.41 -12.24
C GLN A 95 11.34 -10.33 -11.67
N HIS A 96 11.50 -9.75 -10.48
CA HIS A 96 12.79 -9.51 -9.85
C HIS A 96 12.87 -10.16 -8.45
N GLU A 97 12.65 -11.48 -8.38
CA GLU A 97 12.61 -12.23 -7.11
C GLU A 97 13.90 -12.13 -6.29
N ALA A 98 15.04 -11.91 -6.94
CA ALA A 98 16.34 -11.70 -6.28
C ALA A 98 16.40 -10.37 -5.49
N LEU A 99 15.55 -9.40 -5.81
CA LEU A 99 15.50 -8.12 -5.09
C LEU A 99 14.62 -8.23 -3.85
N SER A 100 15.06 -7.60 -2.77
CA SER A 100 14.21 -7.43 -1.59
C SER A 100 12.94 -6.66 -1.94
N ARG A 101 11.77 -7.29 -1.78
CA ARG A 101 10.43 -6.68 -1.95
C ARG A 101 10.33 -5.34 -1.23
N ARG A 102 10.84 -5.26 0.00
CA ARG A 102 10.83 -4.06 0.83
C ARG A 102 11.67 -2.93 0.21
N THR A 103 12.86 -3.25 -0.29
CA THR A 103 13.75 -2.27 -0.92
C THR A 103 13.14 -1.79 -2.24
N LEU A 104 12.66 -2.70 -3.09
CA LEU A 104 11.99 -2.39 -4.34
C LEU A 104 10.80 -1.44 -4.13
N LEU A 105 9.91 -1.79 -3.20
CA LEU A 105 8.74 -0.98 -2.88
C LEU A 105 9.13 0.41 -2.36
N ARG A 106 10.11 0.48 -1.44
CA ARG A 106 10.55 1.75 -0.84
C ARG A 106 11.15 2.69 -1.88
N GLU A 107 12.03 2.19 -2.75
CA GLU A 107 12.65 3.02 -3.78
C GLU A 107 11.67 3.44 -4.88
N ALA A 108 10.74 2.55 -5.25
CA ALA A 108 9.65 2.88 -6.18
C ALA A 108 8.74 3.98 -5.64
N ILE A 109 8.38 3.92 -4.34
CA ILE A 109 7.59 4.99 -3.69
C ILE A 109 8.30 6.35 -3.78
N LYS A 110 9.62 6.41 -3.55
CA LYS A 110 10.38 7.66 -3.66
C LYS A 110 10.38 8.22 -5.09
N ARG A 111 10.49 7.35 -6.09
CA ARG A 111 10.38 7.76 -7.51
C ARG A 111 8.98 8.26 -7.83
N LEU A 112 7.95 7.52 -7.42
CA LEU A 112 6.56 7.92 -7.64
C LEU A 112 6.23 9.25 -6.95
N GLN A 113 6.70 9.48 -5.72
CA GLN A 113 6.47 10.74 -5.02
C GLN A 113 7.09 11.95 -5.74
N ARG A 114 8.24 11.77 -6.39
CA ARG A 114 8.84 12.82 -7.23
C ARG A 114 7.99 13.10 -8.47
N LEU A 115 7.42 12.06 -9.09
CA LEU A 115 6.51 12.21 -10.23
C LEU A 115 5.18 12.86 -9.83
N LEU A 116 4.61 12.48 -8.68
CA LEU A 116 3.35 13.03 -8.16
C LEU A 116 3.42 14.55 -7.91
N ALA A 117 4.61 15.11 -7.73
CA ALA A 117 4.80 16.55 -7.61
C ALA A 117 4.64 17.30 -8.94
N MET A 118 4.77 16.61 -10.08
CA MET A 118 4.74 17.20 -11.42
C MET A 118 3.53 16.74 -12.25
N LEU A 119 2.94 15.59 -11.90
CA LEU A 119 1.86 14.96 -12.65
C LEU A 119 0.64 14.72 -11.75
N SER A 120 -0.53 15.09 -12.25
CA SER A 120 -1.80 14.65 -11.65
C SER A 120 -2.15 13.26 -12.16
N PHE A 121 -1.80 12.23 -11.39
CA PHE A 121 -2.13 10.84 -11.73
C PHE A 121 -3.65 10.56 -11.74
N THR A 122 -4.45 11.43 -11.14
CA THR A 122 -5.92 11.36 -11.23
C THR A 122 -6.46 11.76 -12.61
N ALA A 123 -5.65 12.44 -13.42
CA ALA A 123 -6.02 12.86 -14.78
C ALA A 123 -5.54 11.88 -15.86
N LEU A 124 -4.73 10.87 -15.49
CA LEU A 124 -4.27 9.84 -16.42
C LEU A 124 -5.37 8.80 -16.64
N ASP A 125 -5.51 8.35 -17.89
CA ASP A 125 -6.30 7.15 -18.17
C ASP A 125 -5.63 5.90 -17.58
N ARG A 126 -6.39 4.81 -17.51
CA ARG A 126 -5.93 3.58 -16.85
C ARG A 126 -4.72 2.94 -17.53
N ILE A 127 -4.65 2.97 -18.86
CA ILE A 127 -3.57 2.35 -19.63
C ILE A 127 -2.28 3.13 -19.39
N THR A 128 -2.34 4.45 -19.52
CA THR A 128 -1.21 5.35 -19.30
C THR A 128 -0.73 5.28 -17.85
N LEU A 129 -1.65 5.18 -16.89
CA LEU A 129 -1.33 4.99 -15.48
C LEU A 129 -0.55 3.68 -15.26
N ASP A 130 -1.06 2.56 -15.76
CA ASP A 130 -0.43 1.24 -15.59
C ASP A 130 0.97 1.21 -16.23
N GLN A 131 1.11 1.73 -17.46
CA GLN A 131 2.40 1.83 -18.15
C GLN A 131 3.42 2.71 -17.41
N THR A 132 2.96 3.84 -16.87
CA THR A 132 3.81 4.75 -16.09
C THR A 132 4.33 4.04 -14.83
N LEU A 133 3.45 3.33 -14.13
CA LEU A 133 3.82 2.61 -12.91
C LEU A 133 4.77 1.44 -13.21
N ASP A 134 4.53 0.69 -14.29
CA ASP A 134 5.43 -0.37 -14.74
C ASP A 134 6.82 0.18 -15.06
N THR A 135 6.87 1.35 -15.73
CA THR A 135 8.13 2.05 -16.03
C THR A 135 8.86 2.47 -14.74
N VAL A 136 8.13 2.99 -13.74
CA VAL A 136 8.71 3.35 -12.44
C VAL A 136 9.34 2.12 -11.78
N PHE A 137 8.66 0.99 -11.76
CA PHE A 137 9.18 -0.23 -11.16
C PHE A 137 10.37 -0.81 -11.93
N ALA A 138 10.31 -0.85 -13.26
CA ALA A 138 11.41 -1.31 -14.11
C ALA A 138 12.69 -0.47 -13.88
N GLN A 139 12.57 0.87 -13.90
CA GLN A 139 13.69 1.77 -13.62
C GLN A 139 14.21 1.64 -12.19
N THR A 140 13.33 1.32 -11.23
CA THR A 140 13.73 1.07 -9.85
C THR A 140 14.56 -0.20 -9.74
N ALA A 141 14.09 -1.30 -10.35
CA ALA A 141 14.78 -2.58 -10.34
C ALA A 141 16.15 -2.48 -11.03
N GLN A 142 16.21 -1.87 -12.22
CA GLN A 142 17.47 -1.64 -12.93
C GLN A 142 18.48 -0.86 -12.09
N ALA A 143 18.06 0.21 -11.43
CA ALA A 143 18.93 1.01 -10.57
C ALA A 143 19.43 0.24 -9.34
N LEU A 144 18.59 -0.63 -8.76
CA LEU A 144 18.97 -1.47 -7.62
C LEU A 144 19.98 -2.55 -8.03
N ILE A 145 19.77 -3.20 -9.17
CA ILE A 145 20.68 -4.20 -9.73
C ILE A 145 22.05 -3.56 -9.98
N ALA A 146 22.08 -2.42 -10.70
CA ALA A 146 23.32 -1.70 -10.98
C ALA A 146 24.05 -1.16 -9.74
N SER A 147 23.35 -0.98 -8.61
CA SER A 147 23.99 -0.59 -7.33
C SER A 147 24.57 -1.75 -6.53
N THR A 148 24.28 -2.98 -6.95
CA THR A 148 24.76 -4.21 -6.29
C THR A 148 26.01 -4.78 -6.97
N GLU A 149 26.27 -4.37 -8.21
CA GLU A 149 27.51 -4.60 -8.97
C GLU A 149 28.60 -3.60 -8.56
#